data_AF-A0A1I0RGT3-F1
#
_entry.id   AF-A0A1I0RGT3-F1
#
_cell.length_a   1.000
_cell.length_b   1.000
_cell.length_c   1.000
_cell.angle_alpha   90.00
_cell.angle_beta   90.00
_cell.angle_gamma   90.00
#
_symmetry.space_group_name_H-M   'P 1'
#
loop_
_entity.id
_entity.type
_entity.pdbx_description
1 polymer ?
#
loop_
_entity_poly.entity_id
_entity_poly.type
_entity_poly.pdbx_seq_one_letter_code
_entity_poly.pdbx_strand_id
1 'polypeptide(L)'
;MDKTVKILEWIDVLEHRPLMILSDKTFLSLRAYVEGYVDGLGLAYDIPKWYIFISLWLRNKVGKTGNIPWINHIIYDNDKSEEELKIIVLQTLRRFFEENPEWYNPEKWIDAH
;
A
#
# COMPACT_ATOMS: atom_id res chain seq x y z
N MET A 1 9.72 -13.99 13.82
CA MET A 1 9.49 -13.86 12.37
C MET A 1 9.09 -12.42 12.13
N ASP A 2 9.84 -11.71 11.28
CA ASP A 2 9.63 -10.29 11.03
C ASP A 2 8.25 -10.06 10.40
N LYS A 3 7.46 -9.14 10.97
CA LYS A 3 6.10 -8.81 10.51
C LYS A 3 6.13 -8.28 9.07
N THR A 4 7.17 -7.52 8.73
CA THR A 4 7.38 -6.95 7.41
C THR A 4 7.60 -8.05 6.38
N VAL A 5 8.39 -9.09 6.72
CA VAL A 5 8.62 -10.24 5.82
C VAL A 5 7.31 -10.92 5.42
N LYS A 6 6.38 -11.13 6.37
CA LYS A 6 5.06 -11.72 6.05
C LYS A 6 4.23 -10.87 5.09
N ILE A 7 4.33 -9.55 5.21
CA ILE A 7 3.63 -8.64 4.29
C ILE A 7 4.26 -8.71 2.91
N LEU A 8 5.59 -8.71 2.82
CA LEU A 8 6.30 -8.83 1.55
C LEU A 8 5.99 -10.17 0.85
N GLU A 9 5.92 -11.28 1.60
CA GLU A 9 5.47 -12.57 1.09
C GLU A 9 4.02 -12.52 0.58
N TRP A 10 3.13 -11.82 1.27
CA TRP A 10 1.74 -11.63 0.80
C TRP A 10 1.67 -10.78 -0.48
N ILE A 11 2.51 -9.73 -0.60
CA ILE A 11 2.63 -8.94 -1.83
C ILE A 11 3.15 -9.83 -2.97
N ASP A 12 4.15 -10.69 -2.71
CA ASP A 12 4.66 -11.65 -3.70
C ASP A 12 3.54 -12.57 -4.21
N VAL A 13 2.67 -13.08 -3.32
CA VAL A 13 1.54 -13.92 -3.72
C VAL A 13 0.55 -13.13 -4.57
N LEU A 14 0.22 -11.90 -4.21
CA LEU A 14 -0.67 -11.05 -5.02
C LEU A 14 -0.10 -10.76 -6.41
N GLU A 15 1.21 -10.53 -6.51
CA GLU A 15 1.91 -10.22 -7.76
C GLU A 15 1.95 -11.43 -8.71
N HIS A 16 2.28 -12.62 -8.19
CA HIS A 16 2.50 -13.81 -9.02
C HIS A 16 1.27 -14.72 -9.14
N ARG A 17 0.36 -14.68 -8.17
CA ARG A 17 -0.80 -15.58 -8.07
C ARG A 17 -2.05 -14.83 -7.58
N PRO A 18 -2.46 -13.73 -8.26
CA PRO A 18 -3.55 -12.86 -7.79
C PRO A 18 -4.87 -13.60 -7.56
N LEU A 19 -5.18 -14.60 -8.39
CA LEU A 19 -6.43 -15.38 -8.29
C LEU A 19 -6.50 -16.34 -7.08
N MET A 20 -5.41 -16.52 -6.33
CA MET A 20 -5.48 -17.22 -5.04
C MET A 20 -6.15 -16.35 -3.96
N ILE A 21 -6.24 -15.04 -4.20
CA ILE A 21 -6.65 -14.05 -3.22
C ILE A 21 -7.84 -13.22 -3.73
N LEU A 22 -7.78 -12.79 -4.99
CA LEU A 22 -8.77 -11.94 -5.65
C LEU A 22 -9.82 -12.78 -6.38
N SER A 23 -11.06 -12.28 -6.45
CA SER A 23 -12.17 -12.89 -7.19
C SER A 23 -11.99 -12.86 -8.72
N ASP A 24 -11.22 -11.89 -9.21
CA ASP A 24 -10.94 -11.67 -10.62
C ASP A 24 -9.61 -10.92 -10.76
N LYS A 25 -9.19 -10.69 -12.01
CA LYS A 25 -7.92 -10.02 -12.31
C LYS A 25 -8.04 -8.51 -12.46
N THR A 26 -9.17 -7.87 -12.17
CA THR A 26 -9.35 -6.45 -12.46
C THR A 26 -8.57 -5.55 -11.50
N PHE A 27 -8.22 -4.34 -11.95
CA PHE A 27 -7.57 -3.34 -11.09
C PHE A 27 -8.50 -2.91 -9.96
N LEU A 28 -9.80 -2.85 -10.22
CA LEU A 28 -10.79 -2.51 -9.19
C LEU A 28 -10.77 -3.54 -8.05
N SER A 29 -10.72 -4.83 -8.36
CA SER A 29 -10.66 -5.90 -7.36
C SER A 29 -9.35 -5.88 -6.59
N LEU A 30 -8.21 -5.65 -7.27
CA LEU A 30 -6.93 -5.47 -6.59
C LEU A 30 -6.96 -4.26 -5.64
N ARG A 31 -7.42 -3.12 -6.12
CA ARG A 31 -7.53 -1.88 -5.35
C ARG A 31 -8.34 -2.10 -4.07
N ALA A 32 -9.56 -2.62 -4.20
CA ALA A 32 -10.45 -2.83 -3.07
C ALA A 32 -9.82 -3.77 -2.03
N TYR A 33 -9.16 -4.84 -2.50
CA TYR A 33 -8.49 -5.79 -1.62
C TYR A 33 -7.30 -5.17 -0.88
N VAL A 34 -6.44 -4.44 -1.59
CA VAL A 34 -5.24 -3.82 -1.00
C VAL A 34 -5.61 -2.70 -0.02
N GLU A 35 -6.60 -1.85 -0.35
CA GLU A 35 -7.11 -0.82 0.57
C GLU A 35 -7.68 -1.48 1.84
N GLY A 36 -8.51 -2.52 1.69
CA GLY A 36 -9.06 -3.26 2.82
C GLY A 36 -8.00 -3.97 3.67
N TYR A 37 -6.96 -4.52 3.04
CA TYR A 37 -5.84 -5.16 3.76
C TYR A 37 -5.06 -4.14 4.60
N VAL A 38 -4.73 -2.99 4.02
CA VAL A 38 -4.03 -1.88 4.72
C VAL A 38 -4.86 -1.39 5.91
N ASP A 39 -6.17 -1.21 5.73
CA ASP A 39 -7.08 -0.83 6.81
C ASP A 39 -7.16 -1.90 7.90
N GLY A 40 -7.22 -3.17 7.51
CA GLY A 40 -7.17 -4.32 8.41
C GLY A 40 -5.89 -4.38 9.23
N LEU A 41 -4.74 -4.06 8.64
CA LEU A 41 -3.47 -3.93 9.37
C LEU A 41 -3.55 -2.78 10.38
N GLY A 42 -4.09 -1.63 9.99
CA GLY A 42 -4.29 -0.50 10.91
C GLY A 42 -5.10 -0.87 12.15
N LEU A 43 -6.20 -1.62 11.96
CA LEU A 43 -7.02 -2.12 13.06
C LEU A 43 -6.29 -3.17 13.90
N ALA A 44 -5.55 -4.09 13.29
CA ALA A 44 -4.87 -5.18 14.00
C ALA A 44 -3.71 -4.70 14.89
N TYR A 45 -3.16 -3.51 14.63
CA TYR A 45 -2.02 -2.95 15.36
C TYR A 45 -2.34 -1.63 16.08
N ASP A 46 -3.62 -1.29 16.24
CA ASP A 46 -4.07 -0.05 16.88
C ASP A 46 -3.46 1.22 16.26
N ILE A 47 -3.25 1.21 14.94
CA ILE A 47 -2.81 2.36 14.16
C ILE A 47 -3.95 2.80 13.25
N PRO A 48 -4.94 3.55 13.78
CA PRO A 48 -6.11 3.93 13.02
C PRO A 48 -5.72 4.77 11.80
N LYS A 49 -6.39 4.52 10.67
CA LYS A 49 -6.18 5.20 9.39
C LYS A 49 -4.79 4.97 8.79
N TRP A 50 -4.31 3.72 8.84
CA TRP A 50 -3.01 3.31 8.32
C TRP A 50 -2.72 3.77 6.89
N TYR A 51 -3.75 3.78 6.02
CA TYR A 51 -3.67 4.31 4.65
C TYR A 51 -3.17 5.77 4.56
N ILE A 52 -3.34 6.59 5.61
CA ILE A 52 -2.88 7.98 5.64
C ILE A 52 -1.35 8.01 5.64
N PHE A 53 -0.67 7.14 6.38
CA PHE A 53 0.79 7.09 6.43
C PHE A 53 1.37 6.70 5.07
N ILE A 54 0.76 5.76 4.37
CA ILE A 54 1.15 5.40 2.99
C ILE A 54 0.95 6.60 2.06
N SER A 55 -0.16 7.32 2.20
CA SER A 55 -0.45 8.51 1.38
C SER A 55 0.51 9.65 1.64
N LEU A 56 0.91 9.89 2.90
CA LEU A 56 1.90 10.89 3.28
C LEU A 56 3.30 10.52 2.78
N TRP A 57 3.72 9.27 2.98
CA TRP A 57 5.00 8.77 2.47
C TRP A 57 5.09 8.92 0.95
N LEU A 58 4.07 8.45 0.21
CA LEU A 58 4.08 8.52 -1.25
C LEU A 58 4.15 9.98 -1.72
N ARG A 59 3.35 10.87 -1.10
CA ARG A 59 3.35 12.30 -1.40
C ARG A 59 4.75 12.91 -1.25
N ASN A 60 5.43 12.60 -0.14
CA ASN A 60 6.78 13.08 0.12
C ASN A 60 7.77 12.55 -0.92
N LYS A 61 7.62 11.29 -1.36
CA LYS A 61 8.47 10.70 -2.41
C LYS A 61 8.30 11.36 -3.78
N VAL A 62 7.08 11.78 -4.13
CA VAL A 62 6.78 12.38 -5.45
C VAL A 62 6.78 13.91 -5.44
N GLY A 63 7.05 14.55 -4.30
CA GLY A 63 7.12 16.01 -4.18
C GLY A 63 5.80 16.74 -4.43
N LYS A 64 4.66 16.10 -4.14
CA LYS A 64 3.33 16.68 -4.38
C LYS A 64 2.72 17.25 -3.10
N THR A 65 1.74 18.14 -3.25
CA THR A 65 0.96 18.70 -2.14
C THR A 65 -0.52 18.44 -2.39
N GLY A 66 -1.27 17.90 -1.42
CA GLY A 66 -2.72 17.70 -1.54
C GLY A 66 -3.22 16.43 -0.85
N ASN A 67 -4.45 16.44 -0.35
CA ASN A 67 -5.00 15.34 0.47
C ASN A 67 -5.65 14.22 -0.36
N ILE A 68 -4.91 13.63 -1.30
CA ILE A 68 -5.39 12.56 -2.15
C ILE A 68 -4.90 11.21 -1.59
N PRO A 69 -5.77 10.17 -1.49
CA PRO A 69 -5.35 8.82 -1.12
C PRO A 69 -4.31 8.24 -2.08
N TRP A 70 -3.35 7.47 -1.58
CA TRP A 70 -2.20 6.98 -2.36
C TRP A 70 -2.55 6.27 -3.68
N ILE A 71 -3.56 5.38 -3.72
CA ILE A 71 -3.97 4.73 -4.98
C ILE A 71 -4.57 5.74 -5.96
N ASN A 72 -5.36 6.70 -5.46
CA ASN A 72 -5.89 7.76 -6.31
C ASN A 72 -4.77 8.63 -6.88
N HIS A 73 -3.71 8.89 -6.10
CA HIS A 73 -2.50 9.53 -6.61
C HIS A 73 -1.91 8.75 -7.79
N ILE A 74 -1.76 7.43 -7.65
CA ILE A 74 -1.25 6.58 -8.73
C ILE A 74 -2.15 6.68 -9.97
N ILE A 75 -3.47 6.62 -9.82
CA ILE A 75 -4.41 6.69 -10.94
C ILE A 75 -4.34 8.04 -11.66
N TYR A 76 -4.38 9.15 -10.92
CA TYR A 76 -4.41 10.50 -11.54
C TYR A 76 -3.09 10.90 -12.18
N ASP A 77 -1.97 10.38 -11.65
CA ASP A 77 -0.64 10.79 -12.06
C ASP A 77 -0.09 9.95 -13.22
N ASN A 78 -0.83 8.93 -13.66
CA ASN A 78 -0.38 7.96 -14.64
C ASN A 78 -1.46 7.71 -15.70
N ASP A 79 -1.17 8.02 -16.96
CA ASP A 79 -1.95 7.55 -18.11
C ASP A 79 -1.46 6.16 -18.51
N LYS A 80 -1.77 5.17 -17.67
CA LYS A 80 -1.23 3.81 -17.72
C LYS A 80 -2.33 2.79 -17.95
N SER A 81 -1.96 1.68 -18.58
CA SER A 81 -2.88 0.54 -18.74
C SER A 81 -3.25 -0.04 -17.37
N GLU A 82 -4.37 -0.76 -17.33
CA GLU A 82 -4.84 -1.42 -16.11
C GLU A 82 -3.76 -2.33 -15.47
N GLU A 83 -3.00 -3.03 -16.31
CA GLU A 83 -1.94 -3.95 -15.88
C GLU A 83 -0.74 -3.22 -15.31
N GLU A 84 -0.36 -2.09 -15.93
CA GLU A 84 0.68 -1.22 -15.39
C GLU A 84 0.25 -0.59 -14.05
N LEU A 85 -1.01 -0.17 -13.91
CA LEU A 85 -1.53 0.38 -12.65
C LEU A 85 -1.48 -0.66 -11.51
N LYS A 86 -1.81 -1.93 -11.79
CA LYS A 86 -1.67 -3.02 -10.81
C LYS A 86 -0.23 -3.16 -10.33
N ILE A 87 0.71 -3.17 -11.27
CA ILE A 87 2.14 -3.28 -10.97
C ILE A 87 2.58 -2.09 -10.10
N ILE A 88 2.21 -0.86 -10.47
CA ILE A 88 2.60 0.34 -9.72
C ILE A 88 2.02 0.32 -8.31
N VAL A 89 0.76 -0.10 -8.12
CA VAL A 89 0.15 -0.23 -6.79
C VAL A 89 0.92 -1.22 -5.91
N LEU A 90 1.21 -2.42 -6.42
CA LEU A 90 1.93 -3.43 -5.65
C LEU A 90 3.38 -3.03 -5.36
N GLN A 91 4.08 -2.42 -6.32
CA GLN A 91 5.43 -1.89 -6.12
C GLN A 91 5.47 -0.76 -5.10
N THR A 92 4.47 0.14 -5.15
CA THR A 92 4.36 1.25 -4.20
C THR A 92 4.16 0.72 -2.78
N LEU A 93 3.28 -0.26 -2.62
CA LEU A 93 3.02 -0.91 -1.34
C LEU A 93 4.26 -1.64 -0.81
N ARG A 94 4.95 -2.39 -1.68
CA ARG A 94 6.19 -3.10 -1.35
C ARG A 94 7.24 -2.13 -0.82
N ARG A 95 7.54 -1.08 -1.59
CA ARG A 95 8.54 -0.08 -1.24
C ARG A 95 8.23 0.62 0.08
N PHE A 96 6.95 0.90 0.34
CA PHE A 96 6.55 1.46 1.61
C PHE A 96 6.95 0.57 2.79
N PHE A 97 6.66 -0.74 2.73
CA PHE A 97 7.02 -1.65 3.83
C PHE A 97 8.52 -1.95 3.93
N GLU A 98 9.23 -1.99 2.80
CA GLU A 98 10.70 -2.15 2.78
C GLU A 98 11.42 -0.96 3.42
N GLU A 99 10.98 0.26 3.12
CA GLU A 99 11.57 1.49 3.67
C GLU A 99 11.17 1.72 5.12
N ASN A 100 10.11 1.07 5.60
CA ASN A 100 9.56 1.26 6.94
C ASN A 100 9.35 -0.09 7.67
N PRO A 101 10.43 -0.82 8.01
CA PRO A 101 10.33 -2.14 8.62
C PRO A 101 9.66 -2.14 10.01
N GLU A 102 9.59 -0.99 10.66
CA GLU A 102 8.97 -0.78 11.97
C GLU A 102 7.61 -0.07 11.88
N TRP A 103 6.94 -0.21 10.73
CA TRP A 103 5.65 0.37 10.45
C TRP A 103 4.58 0.15 11.54
N TYR A 104 4.66 -0.97 12.26
CA TYR A 104 3.75 -1.34 13.34
C TYR A 104 4.01 -0.62 14.67
N ASN A 105 5.01 0.27 14.75
CA ASN A 105 5.32 1.04 15.95
C ASN A 105 4.90 2.50 15.76
N PRO A 106 3.70 2.92 16.21
CA PRO A 106 3.18 4.27 15.99
C PRO A 106 4.05 5.38 16.58
N GLU A 107 4.83 5.13 17.63
CA GLU A 107 5.75 6.12 18.23
C GLU A 107 6.80 6.61 17.23
N LYS A 108 7.24 5.75 16.30
CA LYS A 108 8.24 6.11 15.28
C LYS A 108 7.70 6.98 14.15
N TRP A 109 6.38 7.12 14.05
CA TRP A 109 5.73 7.89 12.99
C TRP A 109 5.28 9.27 13.43
N ILE A 110 5.03 9.46 14.74
CA ILE A 110 4.66 10.76 15.33
C ILE A 110 5.83 11.75 15.28
N ASP A 111 7.07 11.27 15.35
CA ASP A 111 8.27 12.12 15.34
C ASP A 111 8.85 12.37 13.94
N ALA A 112 8.39 11.65 12.92
CA ALA A 112 8.94 11.68 11.57
C ALA A 112 8.15 12.56 10.57
N HIS A 113 6.98 13.06 10.96
CA HIS A 113 6.03 13.81 10.11
C HIS A 113 5.33 14.92 10.90
#